data_AF-A0A839W4D6-F1
#
_entry.id   AF-A0A839W4D6-F1
#
_cell.length_a   1.000
_cell.length_b   1.000
_cell.length_c   1.000
_cell.angle_alpha   90.00
_cell.angle_beta   90.00
_cell.angle_gamma   90.00
#
_symmetry.space_group_name_H-M   'P 1'
#
loop_
_entity.id
_entity.type
_entity.pdbx_description
1 polymer ?
#
loop_
_entity_poly.entity_id
_entity_poly.type
_entity_poly.pdbx_seq_one_letter_code
_entity_poly.pdbx_strand_id
1 'polypeptide(L)'
;MTAIDSTKAQPFASTLSQWTRTGPTKLQPIIPENGSSPAGDQVTLSAQAKGLMAGGSGANPAMGAPREFAITGIPPASSDPTDDYFAKMHKYFEDLNNFTKKTLGLGDRVGVGLTGDIINIMKKAAAKAGIVEPEMPASIKAMKEEREARSASEPEKEPGPGMKGTSLITLYMPEEQGGGQVELWIDNKGLDKLADLSAQTVKSSLVDLMKGDDKAAAANAAIDNGIFGKAFAENAAWHPEFRTPKARMAYFDPSAEPGETPLFMIQSKQQAGYVSQHAGDLAASLINLLKAAKD
;
A
#
# COMPACT_ATOMS: atom_id res chain seq x y z
N MET A 1 -27.13 15.09 47.15
CA MET A 1 -25.97 15.44 47.99
C MET A 1 -25.00 14.27 47.82
N THR A 2 -23.83 14.40 47.19
CA THR A 2 -22.78 15.42 47.38
C THR A 2 -22.03 15.66 46.07
N ALA A 3 -21.64 16.91 45.84
CA ALA A 3 -20.87 17.38 44.68
C ALA A 3 -19.35 17.19 44.88
N ILE A 4 -18.61 17.03 43.77
CA ILE A 4 -17.22 17.52 43.67
C ILE A 4 -17.03 18.18 42.29
N ASP A 5 -17.07 19.50 42.37
CA ASP A 5 -16.31 20.57 41.72
C ASP A 5 -15.62 20.43 40.34
N SER A 6 -15.86 21.47 39.54
CA SER A 6 -15.16 21.85 38.32
C SER A 6 -14.32 23.09 38.60
N THR A 7 -13.01 23.06 38.35
CA THR A 7 -12.20 24.16 37.75
C THR A 7 -10.71 23.97 38.03
N LYS A 8 -9.92 23.74 36.97
CA LYS A 8 -8.77 24.58 36.58
C LYS A 8 -8.16 24.10 35.27
N ALA A 9 -7.96 25.06 34.38
CA ALA A 9 -7.52 24.90 33.01
C ALA A 9 -6.04 25.29 32.84
N GLN A 10 -5.41 24.69 31.81
CA GLN A 10 -4.27 25.17 31.00
C GLN A 10 -2.88 25.35 31.67
N PRO A 11 -1.80 25.58 30.88
CA PRO A 11 -1.24 24.74 29.81
C PRO A 11 0.29 24.55 30.01
N PHE A 12 0.94 23.58 29.37
CA PHE A 12 2.39 23.68 29.15
C PHE A 12 2.78 23.33 27.72
N ALA A 13 3.50 24.29 27.16
CA ALA A 13 4.00 24.37 25.81
C ALA A 13 5.34 23.61 25.66
N SER A 14 5.59 23.21 24.42
CA SER A 14 6.87 23.23 23.70
C SER A 14 8.19 23.10 24.47
N THR A 15 8.92 22.03 24.15
CA THR A 15 10.39 21.98 23.94
C THR A 15 10.62 20.86 22.91
N LEU A 16 11.00 21.06 21.64
CA LEU A 16 12.06 21.87 21.05
C LEU A 16 13.41 21.67 21.76
N SER A 17 14.00 20.49 21.55
CA SER A 17 15.45 20.33 21.67
C SER A 17 16.09 20.93 20.42
N GLN A 18 16.40 22.21 20.52
CA GLN A 18 17.39 22.87 19.70
C GLN A 18 18.76 22.27 20.03
N TRP A 19 19.47 21.77 19.02
CA TRP A 19 20.92 21.84 19.01
C TRP A 19 21.30 23.04 18.14
N THR A 20 21.74 24.09 18.85
CA THR A 20 22.19 25.36 18.31
C THR A 20 23.54 25.21 17.63
N ARG A 21 23.64 25.90 16.50
CA ARG A 21 24.84 26.08 15.68
C ARG A 21 25.64 27.26 16.25
N THR A 22 26.87 27.04 16.69
CA THR A 22 27.88 28.09 16.85
C THR A 22 28.87 28.00 15.68
N GLY A 23 29.12 29.14 15.01
CA GLY A 23 29.95 29.26 13.79
C GLY A 23 31.47 29.09 14.02
N PRO A 24 32.33 29.45 13.03
CA PRO A 24 32.35 30.79 12.44
C PRO A 24 32.34 30.86 10.89
N THR A 25 31.61 31.88 10.43
CA THR A 25 31.83 32.81 9.31
C THR A 25 32.86 32.47 8.22
N LYS A 26 32.40 32.44 6.95
CA LYS A 26 32.91 33.31 5.87
C LYS A 26 31.98 33.32 4.64
N LEU A 27 31.37 34.50 4.44
CA LEU A 27 31.08 35.23 3.19
C LEU A 27 30.28 34.53 2.07
N GLN A 28 29.09 35.09 1.81
CA GLN A 28 28.38 35.01 0.52
C GLN A 28 29.15 35.76 -0.59
N PRO A 29 28.76 35.55 -1.86
CA PRO A 29 27.98 36.61 -2.51
C PRO A 29 26.66 36.13 -3.13
N ILE A 30 25.73 37.07 -3.16
CA ILE A 30 24.37 37.08 -3.72
C ILE A 30 24.46 37.24 -5.25
N ILE A 31 23.53 36.67 -6.02
CA ILE A 31 22.73 37.29 -7.13
C ILE A 31 21.88 36.22 -7.87
N PRO A 32 20.71 36.58 -8.45
CA PRO A 32 19.50 35.75 -8.53
C PRO A 32 19.05 35.33 -9.95
N GLU A 33 17.90 34.62 -9.99
CA GLU A 33 16.91 34.44 -11.07
C GLU A 33 16.71 33.05 -11.69
N ASN A 34 15.42 32.68 -11.69
CA ASN A 34 14.61 31.99 -12.70
C ASN A 34 14.75 30.48 -12.97
N GLY A 35 13.58 29.82 -12.86
CA GLY A 35 13.17 28.75 -13.79
C GLY A 35 12.81 27.40 -13.15
N SER A 36 11.50 27.15 -13.05
CA SER A 36 10.75 25.89 -13.33
C SER A 36 11.46 24.53 -13.09
N SER A 37 10.92 23.53 -12.39
CA SER A 37 9.61 22.87 -12.62
C SER A 37 9.38 21.76 -11.55
N PRO A 38 8.18 21.16 -11.46
CA PRO A 38 7.59 20.59 -10.24
C PRO A 38 7.89 19.10 -9.98
N ALA A 39 7.51 18.69 -8.77
CA ALA A 39 7.54 17.35 -8.20
C ALA A 39 7.02 16.25 -9.14
N GLY A 40 7.80 15.18 -9.28
CA GLY A 40 7.40 13.94 -9.95
C GLY A 40 6.86 12.91 -8.95
N ASP A 41 5.78 12.27 -9.36
CA ASP A 41 5.08 11.17 -8.67
C ASP A 41 6.02 10.07 -8.20
N GLN A 42 6.02 9.80 -6.89
CA GLN A 42 6.70 8.62 -6.34
C GLN A 42 5.80 7.38 -6.52
N VAL A 43 6.16 6.52 -7.47
CA VAL A 43 5.61 5.17 -7.62
C VAL A 43 6.27 4.25 -6.57
N THR A 44 5.53 3.87 -5.53
CA THR A 44 6.00 2.87 -4.55
C THR A 44 5.28 1.54 -4.76
N LEU A 45 5.88 0.64 -5.54
CA LEU A 45 5.49 -0.78 -5.59
C LEU A 45 6.35 -1.56 -4.58
N SER A 46 5.96 -1.55 -3.31
CA SER A 46 6.78 -2.06 -2.20
C SER A 46 6.82 -3.59 -2.03
N ALA A 47 6.40 -4.40 -3.02
CA ALA A 47 6.43 -5.86 -2.90
C ALA A 47 7.50 -6.58 -3.74
N GLN A 48 8.23 -5.90 -4.64
CA GLN A 48 9.30 -6.54 -5.43
C GLN A 48 10.67 -5.82 -5.39
N ALA A 49 10.76 -4.64 -4.77
CA ALA A 49 12.01 -3.86 -4.73
C ALA A 49 13.02 -4.29 -3.64
N LYS A 50 12.62 -5.10 -2.65
CA LYS A 50 13.56 -5.63 -1.64
C LYS A 50 14.53 -6.66 -2.21
N GLY A 51 14.27 -7.15 -3.42
CA GLY A 51 15.12 -8.10 -4.11
C GLY A 51 16.32 -7.50 -4.82
N LEU A 52 16.43 -6.20 -5.11
CA LEU A 52 17.50 -5.72 -6.03
C LEU A 52 18.69 -4.97 -5.39
N MET A 53 18.67 -4.64 -4.08
CA MET A 53 19.69 -3.76 -3.46
C MET A 53 20.30 -4.26 -2.14
N ALA A 54 20.25 -5.57 -1.86
CA ALA A 54 20.92 -6.16 -0.70
C ALA A 54 22.21 -6.88 -1.15
N GLY A 55 23.31 -6.13 -1.15
CA GLY A 55 24.66 -6.63 -1.36
C GLY A 55 25.64 -5.69 -0.66
N GLY A 56 25.78 -5.86 0.66
CA GLY A 56 26.67 -5.03 1.46
C GLY A 56 26.61 -5.42 2.93
N SER A 57 27.39 -6.43 3.31
CA SER A 57 27.65 -6.81 4.70
C SER A 57 28.27 -5.64 5.48
N GLY A 58 28.05 -5.64 6.80
CA GLY A 58 28.13 -4.47 7.67
C GLY A 58 29.44 -3.69 7.73
N ALA A 59 29.32 -2.38 7.96
CA ALA A 59 30.33 -1.54 8.58
C ALA A 59 29.65 -0.37 9.31
N ASN A 60 30.00 -0.19 10.58
CA ASN A 60 29.65 0.98 11.41
C ASN A 60 30.36 2.26 10.89
N PRO A 61 29.94 3.46 11.32
CA PRO A 61 29.94 4.67 10.49
C PRO A 61 31.30 5.38 10.45
N ALA A 62 31.73 5.78 9.26
CA ALA A 62 32.85 6.71 9.09
C ALA A 62 32.35 8.06 8.58
N MET A 63 32.60 9.09 9.39
CA MET A 63 32.37 10.50 9.08
C MET A 63 32.98 10.89 7.73
N GLY A 64 32.14 11.46 6.87
CA GLY A 64 32.55 12.11 5.63
C GLY A 64 31.31 12.64 4.94
N ALA A 65 31.28 13.93 4.65
CA ALA A 65 30.17 14.66 4.02
C ALA A 65 29.51 13.89 2.87
N PRO A 66 28.19 14.09 2.61
CA PRO A 66 27.53 13.48 1.47
C PRO A 66 28.26 13.92 0.21
N ARG A 67 28.97 12.98 -0.43
CA ARG A 67 29.33 13.15 -1.84
C ARG A 67 28.04 12.94 -2.59
N GLU A 68 27.55 14.02 -3.18
CA GLU A 68 26.50 14.02 -4.17
C GLU A 68 26.81 12.93 -5.20
N PHE A 69 26.03 11.85 -5.21
CA PHE A 69 25.88 11.04 -6.41
C PHE A 69 24.98 11.84 -7.34
N ALA A 70 25.58 12.84 -7.98
CA ALA A 70 24.99 13.43 -9.16
C ALA A 70 24.92 12.31 -10.21
N ILE A 71 23.72 11.83 -10.52
CA ILE A 71 23.47 11.13 -11.78
C ILE A 71 23.50 12.21 -12.87
N THR A 72 24.69 12.75 -13.15
CA THR A 72 24.94 13.59 -14.31
C THR A 72 25.33 12.69 -15.47
N GLY A 73 24.46 12.66 -16.47
CA GLY A 73 24.69 11.99 -17.74
C GLY A 73 23.66 10.90 -17.99
N ILE A 74 22.62 11.25 -18.75
CA ILE A 74 21.88 10.27 -19.56
C ILE A 74 22.95 9.60 -20.43
N PRO A 75 23.23 8.29 -20.27
CA PRO A 75 24.09 7.61 -21.22
C PRO A 75 23.36 7.62 -22.57
N PRO A 76 24.05 7.81 -23.71
CA PRO A 76 23.40 7.63 -25.00
C PRO A 76 22.80 6.23 -25.05
N ALA A 77 21.63 6.11 -25.70
CA ALA A 77 20.89 4.86 -25.85
C ALA A 77 21.84 3.69 -26.15
N SER A 78 22.10 2.86 -25.14
CA SER A 78 22.87 1.66 -25.30
C SER A 78 22.00 0.66 -26.07
N SER A 79 22.60 -0.11 -26.96
CA SER A 79 21.94 -1.24 -27.62
C SER A 79 21.93 -2.48 -26.71
N ASP A 80 22.00 -2.31 -25.38
CA ASP A 80 21.99 -3.42 -24.43
C ASP A 80 20.53 -3.90 -24.25
N PRO A 81 20.22 -5.17 -24.59
CA PRO A 81 18.88 -5.74 -24.38
C PRO A 81 18.43 -5.70 -22.91
N THR A 82 19.36 -5.51 -21.97
CA THR A 82 19.09 -5.32 -20.55
C THR A 82 18.46 -3.96 -20.25
N ASP A 83 18.99 -2.88 -20.81
CA ASP A 83 18.50 -1.53 -20.59
C ASP A 83 17.11 -1.33 -21.23
N ASP A 84 16.92 -1.88 -22.43
CA ASP A 84 15.62 -1.91 -23.12
C ASP A 84 14.57 -2.71 -22.32
N TYR A 85 14.95 -3.86 -21.75
CA TYR A 85 14.06 -4.62 -20.88
C TYR A 85 13.67 -3.84 -19.62
N PHE A 86 14.61 -3.19 -18.93
CA PHE A 86 14.29 -2.40 -17.74
C PHE A 86 13.44 -1.17 -18.05
N ALA A 87 13.67 -0.50 -19.19
CA ALA A 87 12.82 0.58 -19.65
C ALA A 87 11.39 0.11 -19.94
N LYS A 88 11.24 -1.04 -20.62
CA LYS A 88 9.92 -1.67 -20.86
C LYS A 88 9.24 -2.10 -19.56
N MET A 89 9.99 -2.65 -18.60
CA MET A 89 9.46 -3.01 -17.28
C MET A 89 8.99 -1.78 -16.51
N HIS A 90 9.75 -0.69 -16.54
CA HIS A 90 9.34 0.58 -15.92
C HIS A 90 8.02 1.08 -16.50
N LYS A 91 7.93 1.11 -17.84
CA LYS A 91 6.68 1.45 -18.54
C LYS A 91 5.53 0.50 -18.19
N TYR A 92 5.78 -0.80 -18.15
CA TYR A 92 4.76 -1.78 -17.78
C TYR A 92 4.22 -1.54 -16.37
N PHE A 93 5.08 -1.24 -15.39
CA PHE A 93 4.63 -0.91 -14.03
C PHE A 93 3.87 0.41 -13.95
N GLU A 94 4.26 1.40 -14.73
CA GLU A 94 3.51 2.66 -14.86
C GLU A 94 2.11 2.40 -15.45
N ASP A 95 2.03 1.66 -16.56
CA ASP A 95 0.77 1.31 -17.22
C ASP A 95 -0.12 0.47 -16.28
N LEU A 96 0.45 -0.49 -15.54
CA LEU A 96 -0.25 -1.31 -14.56
C LEU A 96 -0.79 -0.48 -13.39
N ASN A 97 -0.01 0.48 -12.88
CA ASN A 97 -0.43 1.39 -11.82
C ASN A 97 -1.58 2.29 -12.30
N ASN A 98 -1.47 2.86 -13.51
CA ASN A 98 -2.52 3.69 -14.11
C ASN A 98 -3.79 2.88 -14.38
N PHE A 99 -3.66 1.65 -14.88
CA PHE A 99 -4.78 0.73 -15.02
C PHE A 99 -5.45 0.43 -13.68
N THR A 100 -4.66 0.19 -12.63
CA THR A 100 -5.16 -0.06 -11.28
C THR A 100 -5.96 1.13 -10.76
N LYS A 101 -5.41 2.35 -10.83
CA LYS A 101 -6.09 3.59 -10.41
C LYS A 101 -7.41 3.78 -11.16
N LYS A 102 -7.39 3.65 -12.48
CA LYS A 102 -8.58 3.77 -13.33
C LYS A 102 -9.64 2.74 -12.97
N THR A 103 -9.24 1.48 -12.78
CA THR A 103 -10.17 0.39 -12.47
C THR A 103 -10.82 0.59 -11.09
N LEU A 104 -10.07 1.16 -10.14
CA LEU A 104 -10.56 1.49 -8.80
C LEU A 104 -11.28 2.85 -8.72
N GLY A 105 -11.42 3.58 -9.84
CA GLY A 105 -12.06 4.90 -9.88
C GLY A 105 -11.29 5.98 -9.12
N LEU A 106 -9.97 5.87 -9.04
CA LEU A 106 -9.10 6.76 -8.28
C LEU A 106 -8.56 7.90 -9.14
N GLY A 107 -8.31 9.05 -8.52
CA GLY A 107 -7.62 10.16 -9.17
C GLY A 107 -6.11 9.90 -9.37
N ASP A 108 -5.50 10.62 -10.31
CA ASP A 108 -4.12 10.38 -10.75
C ASP A 108 -3.08 10.47 -9.62
N ARG A 109 -3.33 11.31 -8.61
CA ARG A 109 -2.41 11.57 -7.48
C ARG A 109 -2.51 10.56 -6.35
N VAL A 110 -3.43 9.59 -6.42
CA VAL A 110 -3.55 8.53 -5.41
C VAL A 110 -2.50 7.45 -5.70
N GLY A 111 -1.66 7.10 -4.72
CA GLY A 111 -0.75 5.97 -4.84
C GLY A 111 -1.46 4.64 -4.56
N VAL A 112 -1.03 3.54 -5.17
CA VAL A 112 -1.60 2.20 -4.91
C VAL A 112 -0.51 1.18 -4.60
N GLY A 113 -0.67 0.48 -3.48
CA GLY A 113 0.11 -0.71 -3.12
C GLY A 113 -0.76 -1.96 -3.21
N LEU A 114 -0.22 -3.05 -3.72
CA LEU A 114 -0.89 -4.35 -3.84
C LEU A 114 -0.07 -5.42 -3.13
N THR A 115 -0.73 -6.28 -2.35
CA THR A 115 -0.12 -7.41 -1.64
C THR A 115 -1.04 -8.64 -1.70
N GLY A 116 -0.45 -9.83 -1.85
CA GLY A 116 -1.19 -11.09 -1.92
C GLY A 116 -1.70 -11.41 -3.33
N ASP A 117 -2.72 -12.26 -3.41
CA ASP A 117 -3.27 -12.80 -4.67
C ASP A 117 -3.88 -11.72 -5.58
N ILE A 118 -4.29 -10.58 -5.01
CA ILE A 118 -4.80 -9.44 -5.79
C ILE A 118 -3.78 -8.89 -6.80
N ILE A 119 -2.48 -9.08 -6.58
CA ILE A 119 -1.43 -8.72 -7.56
C ILE A 119 -1.65 -9.50 -8.87
N ASN A 120 -1.85 -10.81 -8.76
CA ASN A 120 -2.00 -11.68 -9.92
C ASN A 120 -3.33 -11.42 -10.63
N ILE A 121 -4.40 -11.14 -9.87
CA ILE A 121 -5.69 -10.74 -10.42
C ILE A 121 -5.55 -9.43 -11.22
N MET A 122 -4.86 -8.43 -10.66
CA MET A 122 -4.63 -7.17 -11.36
C MET A 122 -3.83 -7.37 -12.64
N LYS A 123 -2.75 -8.16 -12.59
CA LYS A 123 -1.95 -8.49 -13.77
C LYS A 123 -2.78 -9.21 -14.84
N LYS A 124 -3.65 -10.15 -14.46
CA LYS A 124 -4.56 -10.85 -15.39
C LYS A 124 -5.55 -9.89 -16.04
N ALA A 125 -6.19 -9.01 -15.27
CA ALA A 125 -7.11 -8.00 -15.79
C ALA A 125 -6.39 -7.01 -16.73
N ALA A 126 -5.20 -6.56 -16.36
CA ALA A 126 -4.38 -5.67 -17.16
C ALA A 126 -3.94 -6.33 -18.48
N ALA A 127 -3.54 -7.61 -18.45
CA ALA A 127 -3.19 -8.38 -19.63
C ALA A 127 -4.38 -8.52 -20.61
N LYS A 128 -5.60 -8.74 -20.10
CA LYS A 128 -6.84 -8.73 -20.91
C LYS A 128 -7.11 -7.37 -21.56
N ALA A 129 -6.61 -6.29 -20.96
CA ALA A 129 -6.65 -4.93 -21.51
C ALA A 129 -5.43 -4.58 -22.40
N GLY A 130 -4.54 -5.54 -22.69
CA GLY A 130 -3.36 -5.36 -23.55
C GLY A 130 -2.11 -4.85 -22.83
N ILE A 131 -2.12 -4.75 -21.50
CA ILE A 131 -0.97 -4.36 -20.69
C ILE A 131 -0.25 -5.64 -20.26
N VAL A 132 0.77 -6.03 -21.02
CA VAL A 132 1.48 -7.29 -20.86
C VAL A 132 2.90 -7.05 -20.36
N GLU A 133 3.33 -7.87 -19.40
CA GLU A 133 4.69 -7.86 -18.89
C GLU A 133 5.66 -8.19 -20.05
N PRO A 134 6.72 -7.39 -20.27
CA PRO A 134 7.67 -7.66 -21.35
C PRO A 134 8.42 -8.97 -21.08
N GLU A 135 8.77 -9.67 -22.15
CA GLU A 135 9.53 -10.91 -22.07
C GLU A 135 10.92 -10.66 -21.47
N MET A 136 11.27 -11.45 -20.45
CA MET A 136 12.57 -11.37 -19.80
C MET A 136 13.68 -11.95 -20.70
N PRO A 137 14.72 -11.17 -21.05
CA PRO A 137 15.85 -11.67 -21.83
C PRO A 137 16.59 -12.80 -21.11
N ALA A 138 17.14 -13.74 -21.89
CA ALA A 138 17.91 -14.87 -21.37
C ALA A 138 19.09 -14.46 -20.48
N SER A 139 19.74 -13.33 -20.78
CA SER A 139 20.82 -12.76 -19.96
C SER A 139 20.37 -12.43 -18.54
N ILE A 140 19.20 -11.81 -18.39
CA ILE A 140 18.64 -11.44 -17.09
C ILE A 140 18.15 -12.67 -16.33
N LYS A 141 17.57 -13.64 -17.05
CA LYS A 141 17.17 -14.92 -16.46
C LYS A 141 18.37 -15.65 -15.84
N ALA A 142 19.49 -15.72 -16.58
CA ALA A 142 20.72 -16.34 -16.08
C ALA A 142 21.30 -15.60 -14.85
N MET A 143 21.28 -14.26 -14.84
CA MET A 143 21.70 -13.47 -13.67
C MET A 143 20.83 -13.76 -12.44
N LYS A 144 19.51 -13.93 -12.63
CA LYS A 144 18.58 -14.25 -11.55
C LYS A 144 18.83 -15.65 -10.98
N GLU A 145 19.01 -16.65 -11.84
CA GLU A 145 19.32 -18.03 -11.45
C GLU A 145 20.65 -18.12 -10.69
N GLU A 146 21.71 -17.44 -11.15
CA GLU A 146 23.01 -17.38 -10.46
C GLU A 146 22.88 -16.70 -9.08
N ARG A 147 21.99 -15.72 -8.95
CA ARG A 147 21.74 -15.03 -7.68
C ARG A 147 20.94 -15.90 -6.72
N GLU A 148 19.89 -16.58 -7.15
CA GLU A 148 19.12 -17.50 -6.33
C GLU A 148 19.99 -18.66 -5.83
N ALA A 149 20.86 -19.20 -6.68
CA ALA A 149 21.84 -20.21 -6.29
C ALA A 149 22.82 -19.72 -5.21
N ARG A 150 23.14 -18.41 -5.20
CA ARG A 150 24.02 -17.79 -4.18
C ARG A 150 23.26 -17.38 -2.91
N SER A 151 21.96 -17.10 -3.00
CA SER A 151 21.13 -16.59 -1.90
C SER A 151 20.38 -17.68 -1.12
N ALA A 152 20.54 -18.96 -1.46
CA ALA A 152 19.92 -20.10 -0.78
C ALA A 152 20.29 -20.26 0.71
N SER A 153 21.11 -19.37 1.28
CA SER A 153 21.60 -19.42 2.66
C SER A 153 20.73 -18.70 3.69
N GLU A 154 19.74 -17.89 3.28
CA GLU A 154 18.80 -17.25 4.21
C GLU A 154 17.40 -17.87 4.03
N PRO A 155 16.85 -18.58 5.04
CA PRO A 155 15.48 -19.03 4.96
C PRO A 155 14.57 -17.80 4.93
N GLU A 156 13.95 -17.53 3.78
CA GLU A 156 12.84 -16.58 3.72
C GLU A 156 11.80 -17.02 4.75
N LYS A 157 11.53 -16.15 5.72
CA LYS A 157 10.50 -16.41 6.71
C LYS A 157 9.17 -16.43 5.97
N GLU A 158 8.61 -17.62 5.79
CA GLU A 158 7.31 -17.74 5.13
C GLU A 158 6.27 -16.86 5.84
N PRO A 159 5.42 -16.15 5.09
CA PRO A 159 4.32 -15.41 5.68
C PRO A 159 3.43 -16.37 6.47
N GLY A 160 2.93 -15.91 7.62
CA GLY A 160 1.99 -16.69 8.42
C GLY A 160 0.67 -16.96 7.68
N PRO A 161 -0.16 -17.87 8.19
CA PRO A 161 -1.42 -18.24 7.56
C PRO A 161 -2.38 -17.05 7.35
N GLY A 162 -2.36 -16.04 8.23
CA GLY A 162 -3.15 -14.82 8.07
C GLY A 162 -2.75 -14.03 6.83
N MET A 163 -1.45 -13.77 6.66
CA MET A 163 -0.94 -13.08 5.47
C MET A 163 -1.07 -13.90 4.19
N LYS A 164 -0.87 -15.21 4.25
CA LYS A 164 -1.10 -16.08 3.07
C LYS A 164 -2.58 -16.13 2.67
N GLY A 165 -3.50 -16.03 3.64
CA GLY A 165 -4.94 -16.09 3.40
C GLY A 165 -5.59 -14.75 3.04
N THR A 166 -4.83 -13.66 2.99
CA THR A 166 -5.38 -12.32 2.72
C THR A 166 -4.70 -11.64 1.54
N SER A 167 -5.46 -10.78 0.87
CA SER A 167 -4.93 -9.78 -0.05
C SER A 167 -5.22 -8.38 0.48
N LEU A 168 -4.36 -7.43 0.12
CA LEU A 168 -4.48 -6.04 0.53
C LEU A 168 -4.26 -5.11 -0.67
N ILE A 169 -5.17 -4.17 -0.86
CA ILE A 169 -4.97 -2.98 -1.68
C ILE A 169 -4.84 -1.79 -0.72
N THR A 170 -3.69 -1.11 -0.75
CA THR A 170 -3.47 0.12 0.02
C THR A 170 -3.54 1.32 -0.91
N LEU A 171 -4.41 2.27 -0.59
CA LEU A 171 -4.51 3.56 -1.26
C LEU A 171 -3.77 4.60 -0.42
N TYR A 172 -2.80 5.26 -1.03
CA TYR A 172 -2.05 6.36 -0.44
C TYR A 172 -2.67 7.67 -0.91
N MET A 173 -3.42 8.29 -0.01
CA MET A 173 -4.15 9.52 -0.31
C MET A 173 -3.16 10.69 -0.35
N PRO A 174 -3.32 11.63 -1.30
CA PRO A 174 -2.42 12.76 -1.38
C PRO A 174 -2.67 13.74 -0.21
N GLU A 175 -1.62 14.49 0.17
CA GLU A 175 -1.67 15.39 1.34
C GLU A 175 -2.78 16.45 1.24
N GLU A 176 -3.07 16.96 0.03
CA GLU A 176 -4.16 17.92 -0.17
C GLU A 176 -5.57 17.34 0.09
N GLN A 177 -5.72 16.02 0.13
CA GLN A 177 -6.94 15.31 0.52
C GLN A 177 -6.90 14.85 1.99
N GLY A 178 -5.95 15.38 2.78
CA GLY A 178 -5.75 15.02 4.19
C GLY A 178 -4.72 13.92 4.41
N GLY A 179 -4.10 13.39 3.34
CA GLY A 179 -3.03 12.38 3.41
C GLY A 179 -3.48 11.04 4.01
N GLY A 180 -2.52 10.14 4.24
CA GLY A 180 -2.79 8.88 4.93
C GLY A 180 -3.25 7.74 4.03
N GLN A 181 -3.75 6.67 4.64
CA GLN A 181 -3.98 5.39 3.95
C GLN A 181 -5.41 4.89 4.07
N VAL A 182 -5.93 4.33 2.99
CA VAL A 182 -7.17 3.55 2.96
C VAL A 182 -6.80 2.13 2.54
N GLU A 183 -7.25 1.13 3.30
CA GLU A 183 -6.87 -0.26 3.12
C GLU A 183 -8.10 -1.08 2.74
N LEU A 184 -8.02 -1.83 1.64
CA LEU A 184 -9.02 -2.83 1.25
C LEU A 184 -8.42 -4.21 1.49
N TRP A 185 -8.87 -4.88 2.54
CA TRP A 185 -8.48 -6.23 2.90
C TRP A 185 -9.47 -7.23 2.34
N ILE A 186 -8.99 -8.31 1.75
CA ILE A 186 -9.80 -9.31 1.05
C ILE A 186 -9.41 -10.70 1.55
N ASP A 187 -10.41 -11.54 1.84
CA ASP A 187 -10.17 -12.96 2.12
C ASP A 187 -9.95 -13.69 0.80
N ASN A 188 -8.78 -14.31 0.63
CA ASN A 188 -8.44 -14.98 -0.62
C ASN A 188 -9.40 -16.15 -0.93
N LYS A 189 -9.96 -16.80 0.09
CA LYS A 189 -10.97 -17.86 -0.10
C LYS A 189 -12.27 -17.34 -0.72
N GLY A 190 -12.54 -16.04 -0.54
CA GLY A 190 -13.74 -15.38 -1.04
C GLY A 190 -13.60 -14.80 -2.44
N LEU A 191 -12.41 -14.80 -3.05
CA LEU A 191 -12.14 -14.08 -4.31
C LEU A 191 -13.04 -14.53 -5.47
N ASP A 192 -13.15 -15.84 -5.69
CA ASP A 192 -13.99 -16.38 -6.77
C ASP A 192 -15.46 -16.03 -6.55
N LYS A 193 -15.93 -16.14 -5.30
CA LYS A 193 -17.29 -15.78 -4.92
C LYS A 193 -17.55 -14.29 -5.13
N LEU A 194 -16.61 -13.43 -4.74
CA LEU A 194 -16.71 -11.98 -4.94
C LEU A 194 -16.84 -11.63 -6.43
N ALA A 195 -16.13 -12.33 -7.31
CA ALA A 195 -16.24 -12.12 -8.75
C ALA A 195 -17.64 -12.44 -9.32
N ASP A 196 -18.41 -13.31 -8.67
CA ASP A 196 -19.77 -13.67 -9.08
C ASP A 196 -20.87 -12.72 -8.58
N LEU A 197 -20.55 -11.82 -7.65
CA LEU A 197 -21.54 -10.94 -7.05
C LEU A 197 -21.85 -9.71 -7.93
N SER A 198 -23.04 -9.14 -7.74
CA SER A 198 -23.38 -7.84 -8.32
C SER A 198 -22.69 -6.71 -7.55
N ALA A 199 -21.99 -5.82 -8.26
CA ALA A 199 -21.34 -4.65 -7.68
C ALA A 199 -22.33 -3.76 -6.90
N GLN A 200 -23.57 -3.63 -7.41
CA GLN A 200 -24.63 -2.86 -6.75
C GLN A 200 -25.07 -3.51 -5.44
N THR A 201 -25.23 -4.84 -5.44
CA THR A 201 -25.62 -5.59 -4.24
C THR A 201 -24.56 -5.47 -3.16
N VAL A 202 -23.28 -5.60 -3.53
CA VAL A 202 -22.17 -5.43 -2.59
C VAL A 202 -22.15 -4.02 -2.02
N LYS A 203 -22.24 -2.99 -2.87
CA LYS A 203 -22.27 -1.58 -2.47
C LYS A 203 -23.38 -1.27 -1.45
N SER A 204 -24.60 -1.77 -1.67
CA SER A 204 -25.73 -1.51 -0.77
C SER A 204 -25.72 -2.33 0.52
N SER A 205 -24.89 -3.38 0.60
CA SER A 205 -24.89 -4.34 1.71
C SER A 205 -23.69 -4.20 2.64
N LEU A 206 -22.85 -3.18 2.43
CA LEU A 206 -21.74 -2.88 3.32
C LEU A 206 -22.25 -2.59 4.74
N VAL A 207 -21.59 -3.21 5.72
CA VAL A 207 -21.87 -3.03 7.14
C VAL A 207 -20.90 -2.00 7.68
N ASP A 208 -21.45 -0.91 8.22
CA ASP A 208 -20.70 0.11 8.95
C ASP A 208 -20.40 -0.39 10.37
N LEU A 209 -19.13 -0.67 10.62
CA LEU A 209 -18.66 -1.23 11.89
C LEU A 209 -18.47 -0.18 12.98
N MET A 210 -18.64 1.10 12.66
CA MET A 210 -18.57 2.21 13.62
C MET A 210 -19.93 2.57 14.22
N LYS A 211 -21.03 1.98 13.73
CA LYS A 211 -22.38 2.26 14.24
C LYS A 211 -22.60 1.83 15.70
N GLY A 212 -21.78 0.93 16.22
CA GLY A 212 -21.84 0.47 17.61
C GLY A 212 -23.10 -0.34 17.94
N ASP A 213 -23.84 -0.81 16.94
CA ASP A 213 -24.97 -1.73 17.13
C ASP A 213 -24.49 -3.20 17.27
N ASP A 214 -25.39 -4.10 17.65
CA ASP A 214 -25.07 -5.53 17.85
C ASP A 214 -24.49 -6.16 16.59
N LYS A 215 -24.93 -5.71 15.41
CA LYS A 215 -24.44 -6.19 14.11
C LYS A 215 -22.98 -5.76 13.90
N ALA A 216 -22.64 -4.51 14.18
CA ALA A 216 -21.28 -3.98 14.13
C ALA A 216 -20.38 -4.65 15.18
N ALA A 217 -20.88 -4.91 16.39
CA ALA A 217 -20.14 -5.61 17.44
C ALA A 217 -19.80 -7.05 17.03
N ALA A 218 -20.81 -7.81 16.55
CA ALA A 218 -20.60 -9.16 16.05
C ALA A 218 -19.66 -9.20 14.84
N ALA A 219 -19.79 -8.24 13.93
CA ALA A 219 -18.94 -8.13 12.75
C ALA A 219 -17.48 -7.82 13.11
N ASN A 220 -17.22 -6.94 14.09
CA ASN A 220 -15.87 -6.70 14.60
C ASN A 220 -15.29 -7.95 15.25
N ALA A 221 -16.07 -8.68 16.05
CA ALA A 221 -15.63 -9.94 16.65
C ALA A 221 -15.30 -11.01 15.58
N ALA A 222 -16.06 -11.09 14.50
CA ALA A 222 -15.78 -12.00 13.38
C ALA A 222 -14.46 -11.65 12.67
N ILE A 223 -14.16 -10.36 12.51
CA ILE A 223 -12.90 -9.89 11.92
C ILE A 223 -11.72 -10.25 12.83
N ASP A 224 -11.82 -9.96 14.12
CA ASP A 224 -10.72 -10.17 15.09
C ASP A 224 -10.39 -11.66 15.29
N ASN A 225 -11.40 -12.53 15.22
CA ASN A 225 -11.22 -13.98 15.32
C ASN A 225 -10.94 -14.66 13.96
N GLY A 226 -11.12 -13.91 12.87
CA GLY A 226 -11.05 -14.37 11.49
C GLY A 226 -9.66 -14.33 10.87
N ILE A 227 -9.60 -14.44 9.54
CA ILE A 227 -8.34 -14.40 8.80
C ILE A 227 -7.66 -13.02 8.86
N PHE A 228 -8.46 -11.96 8.90
CA PHE A 228 -7.98 -10.59 9.04
C PHE A 228 -7.33 -10.34 10.40
N GLY A 229 -7.97 -10.77 11.49
CA GLY A 229 -7.40 -10.69 12.84
C GLY A 229 -6.07 -11.46 12.97
N LYS A 230 -5.98 -12.65 12.34
CA LYS A 230 -4.71 -13.39 12.23
C LYS A 230 -3.64 -12.60 11.48
N ALA A 231 -3.98 -12.02 10.33
CA ALA A 231 -3.06 -11.18 9.55
C ALA A 231 -2.56 -9.96 10.35
N PHE A 232 -3.44 -9.31 11.13
CA PHE A 232 -3.05 -8.19 12.00
C PHE A 232 -2.14 -8.66 13.13
N ALA A 233 -2.47 -9.79 13.76
CA ALA A 233 -1.66 -10.33 14.85
C ALA A 233 -0.24 -10.69 14.39
N GLU A 234 -0.11 -11.32 13.22
CA GLU A 234 1.16 -11.69 12.59
C GLU A 234 2.05 -10.48 12.26
N ASN A 235 1.44 -9.34 11.92
CA ASN A 235 2.16 -8.14 11.51
C ASN A 235 2.27 -7.06 12.57
N ALA A 236 1.61 -7.20 13.72
CA ALA A 236 1.48 -6.13 14.71
C ALA A 236 2.82 -5.57 15.23
N ALA A 237 3.90 -6.36 15.19
CA ALA A 237 5.23 -5.88 15.56
C ALA A 237 5.78 -4.84 14.57
N TRP A 238 5.39 -4.94 13.30
CA TRP A 238 5.82 -4.06 12.20
C TRP A 238 4.76 -3.02 11.83
N HIS A 239 3.48 -3.37 12.02
CA HIS A 239 2.30 -2.61 11.68
C HIS A 239 1.35 -2.51 12.89
N PRO A 240 1.75 -1.80 13.97
CA PRO A 240 0.92 -1.65 15.17
C PRO A 240 -0.42 -0.96 14.87
N GLU A 241 -0.49 -0.16 13.80
CA GLU A 241 -1.70 0.48 13.32
C GLU A 241 -2.82 -0.49 12.94
N PHE A 242 -2.50 -1.74 12.57
CA PHE A 242 -3.50 -2.75 12.24
C PHE A 242 -4.39 -3.13 13.43
N ARG A 243 -3.90 -2.97 14.67
CA ARG A 243 -4.68 -3.24 15.89
C ARG A 243 -5.50 -2.05 16.38
N THR A 244 -5.32 -0.87 15.77
CA THR A 244 -6.03 0.33 16.23
C THR A 244 -7.44 0.38 15.66
N PRO A 245 -8.44 0.90 16.41
CA PRO A 245 -9.76 1.16 15.86
C PRO A 245 -9.67 2.07 14.64
N LYS A 246 -10.37 1.71 13.57
CA LYS A 246 -10.41 2.42 12.28
C LYS A 246 -11.85 2.58 11.85
N ALA A 247 -12.13 3.65 11.09
CA ALA A 247 -13.38 3.69 10.33
C ALA A 247 -13.37 2.50 9.37
N ARG A 248 -14.44 1.70 9.39
CA ARG A 248 -14.44 0.40 8.73
C ARG A 248 -15.82 0.06 8.17
N MET A 249 -15.81 -0.37 6.93
CA MET A 249 -16.96 -0.93 6.21
C MET A 249 -16.59 -2.35 5.80
N ALA A 250 -17.44 -3.34 6.02
CA ALA A 250 -17.17 -4.71 5.58
C ALA A 250 -18.34 -5.32 4.82
N TYR A 251 -18.03 -6.20 3.89
CA TYR A 251 -19.02 -7.02 3.20
C TYR A 251 -18.92 -8.45 3.68
N PHE A 252 -20.03 -8.95 4.20
CA PHE A 252 -20.20 -10.35 4.58
C PHE A 252 -20.94 -11.07 3.47
N ASP A 253 -20.58 -12.32 3.27
CA ASP A 253 -21.37 -13.22 2.46
C ASP A 253 -22.78 -13.38 3.09
N PRO A 254 -23.87 -13.08 2.36
CA PRO A 254 -25.22 -13.24 2.89
C PRO A 254 -25.58 -14.68 3.26
N SER A 255 -24.89 -15.67 2.67
CA SER A 255 -25.06 -17.09 3.01
C SER A 255 -24.13 -17.59 4.11
N ALA A 256 -23.26 -16.74 4.66
CA ALA A 256 -22.33 -17.17 5.69
C ALA A 256 -23.02 -17.28 7.05
N GLU A 257 -22.58 -18.26 7.84
CA GLU A 257 -23.03 -18.44 9.20
C GLU A 257 -22.66 -17.23 10.08
N PRO A 258 -23.45 -16.92 11.12
CA PRO A 258 -23.11 -15.87 12.06
C PRO A 258 -21.71 -16.06 12.65
N GLY A 259 -20.86 -15.01 12.55
CA GLY A 259 -19.49 -15.03 13.06
C GLY A 259 -18.41 -15.37 12.02
N GLU A 260 -18.80 -15.68 10.78
CA GLU A 260 -17.86 -15.86 9.67
C GLU A 260 -17.14 -14.56 9.29
N THR A 261 -15.91 -14.70 8.81
CA THR A 261 -15.07 -13.57 8.38
C THR A 261 -15.71 -12.85 7.19
N PRO A 262 -15.67 -11.51 7.11
CA PRO A 262 -16.16 -10.82 5.92
C PRO A 262 -15.32 -11.20 4.68
N LEU A 263 -15.95 -11.21 3.50
CA LEU A 263 -15.22 -11.49 2.26
C LEU A 263 -14.22 -10.37 1.93
N PHE A 264 -14.56 -9.13 2.25
CA PHE A 264 -13.62 -8.01 2.26
C PHE A 264 -14.02 -6.94 3.26
N MET A 265 -13.08 -6.08 3.61
CA MET A 265 -13.31 -4.88 4.40
C MET A 265 -12.49 -3.70 3.87
N ILE A 266 -13.02 -2.50 4.04
CA ILE A 266 -12.40 -1.23 3.69
C ILE A 266 -12.23 -0.45 4.99
N GLN A 267 -11.01 -0.02 5.29
CA GLN A 267 -10.73 0.68 6.54
C GLN A 267 -9.73 1.81 6.39
N SER A 268 -9.84 2.79 7.28
CA SER A 268 -8.83 3.82 7.46
C SER A 268 -8.84 4.39 8.86
N LYS A 269 -7.64 4.69 9.37
CA LYS A 269 -7.47 5.45 10.61
C LYS A 269 -7.61 6.97 10.39
N GLN A 270 -7.02 7.47 9.30
CA GLN A 270 -6.85 8.90 9.04
C GLN A 270 -7.96 9.45 8.14
N GLN A 271 -8.63 8.59 7.38
CA GLN A 271 -9.56 8.96 6.32
C GLN A 271 -10.96 8.41 6.59
N ALA A 272 -11.48 8.65 7.79
CA ALA A 272 -12.80 8.16 8.21
C ALA A 272 -13.93 8.69 7.31
N GLY A 273 -13.92 9.99 7.01
CA GLY A 273 -14.91 10.61 6.12
C GLY A 273 -14.86 10.02 4.70
N TYR A 274 -13.67 9.75 4.19
CA TYR A 274 -13.49 9.11 2.88
C TYR A 274 -14.07 7.69 2.86
N VAL A 275 -13.81 6.87 3.88
CA VAL A 275 -14.36 5.52 3.98
C VAL A 275 -15.89 5.57 4.00
N SER A 276 -16.49 6.45 4.80
CA SER A 276 -17.95 6.59 4.87
C SER A 276 -18.57 7.03 3.54
N GLN A 277 -17.88 7.86 2.76
CA GLN A 277 -18.39 8.39 1.49
C GLN A 277 -18.14 7.47 0.30
N HIS A 278 -16.99 6.79 0.25
CA HIS A 278 -16.48 6.13 -0.95
C HIS A 278 -16.35 4.61 -0.85
N ALA A 279 -16.56 3.99 0.33
CA ALA A 279 -16.45 2.54 0.47
C ALA A 279 -17.36 1.78 -0.51
N GLY A 280 -18.56 2.31 -0.80
CA GLY A 280 -19.47 1.72 -1.77
C GLY A 280 -18.92 1.67 -3.19
N ASP A 281 -18.27 2.75 -3.63
CA ASP A 281 -17.69 2.85 -4.98
C ASP A 281 -16.41 2.02 -5.11
N LEU A 282 -15.58 2.01 -4.05
CA LEU A 282 -14.41 1.15 -3.97
C LEU A 282 -14.79 -0.33 -3.99
N ALA A 283 -15.84 -0.72 -3.24
CA ALA A 283 -16.37 -2.07 -3.26
C ALA A 283 -16.87 -2.46 -4.66
N ALA A 284 -17.66 -1.60 -5.30
CA ALA A 284 -18.15 -1.85 -6.65
C ALA A 284 -16.98 -2.01 -7.66
N SER A 285 -15.97 -1.18 -7.54
CA SER A 285 -14.77 -1.21 -8.38
C SER A 285 -13.93 -2.47 -8.17
N LEU A 286 -13.79 -2.93 -6.92
CA LEU A 286 -13.16 -4.21 -6.60
C LEU A 286 -13.90 -5.37 -7.29
N ILE A 287 -15.23 -5.40 -7.21
CA ILE A 287 -16.03 -6.45 -7.87
C ILE A 287 -15.83 -6.43 -9.40
N ASN A 288 -15.82 -5.24 -9.99
CA ASN A 288 -15.59 -5.10 -11.44
C ASN A 288 -14.18 -5.53 -11.86
N LEU A 289 -13.16 -5.22 -11.05
CA LEU A 289 -11.80 -5.72 -11.24
C LEU A 289 -11.75 -7.25 -11.23
N LEU A 290 -12.36 -7.87 -10.22
CA LEU A 290 -12.39 -9.32 -10.07
C LEU A 290 -13.08 -9.99 -11.27
N LYS A 291 -14.16 -9.40 -11.78
CA LYS A 291 -14.84 -9.84 -12.99
C LYS A 291 -13.99 -9.69 -14.24
N ALA A 292 -13.30 -8.57 -14.40
CA ALA A 292 -12.41 -8.34 -15.54
C ALA A 292 -11.24 -9.35 -15.57
N ALA A 293 -10.82 -9.85 -14.41
CA ALA A 293 -9.81 -10.89 -14.30
C ALA A 293 -10.35 -12.30 -14.58
N LYS A 294 -11.65 -12.56 -14.39
CA LYS A 294 -12.30 -13.87 -14.57
C LYS A 294 -12.40 -14.25 -16.04
N ASP A 295 -12.19 -15.54 -16.34
CA ASP A 295 -12.20 -16.11 -17.70
C ASP A 295 -13.62 -16.30 -18.25
#